data_AF-A0A1M6VH28-F1
#
_entry.id   AF-A0A1M6VH28-F1
#
_cell.length_a   1.000
_cell.length_b   1.000
_cell.length_c   1.000
_cell.angle_alpha   90.00
_cell.angle_beta   90.00
_cell.angle_gamma   90.00
#
_symmetry.space_group_name_H-M   'P 1'
#
loop_
_entity.id
_entity.type
_entity.pdbx_description
1 polymer ?
#
loop_
_entity_poly.entity_id
_entity_poly.type
_entity_poly.pdbx_seq_one_letter_code
_entity_poly.pdbx_strand_id
1 'polypeptide(L)'
;MLAGHFGVAGIVKAWRPEIPLAALLVASQVPDLVFLPLAAAGVESMGPAAPGLSGYGSLLITAPFSHALVSNAVLALAVGLLVHVFLRERWGPSAGWVLGGVVFSHWLLDLLVHRPDMPLLPGGSGPPLLGLGLWEVPVAAAVVEGSLVAAGVLLYGWRTLRDVPDRRRAWAYSVGVGALLAGSFLFDLFAS
;
A
#
# COMPACT_ATOMS: atom_id res chain seq x y z
N MET A 1 0.69 -6.64 3.08
CA MET A 1 0.03 -6.00 4.25
C MET A 1 -0.93 -4.97 3.68
N LEU A 2 -2.25 -5.12 3.78
CA LEU A 2 -3.15 -4.26 2.99
C LEU A 2 -3.31 -2.88 3.64
N ALA A 3 -3.56 -2.85 4.94
CA ALA A 3 -3.86 -1.65 5.69
C ALA A 3 -2.66 -0.72 5.84
N GLY A 4 -1.45 -1.27 5.93
CA GLY A 4 -0.21 -0.51 6.04
C GLY A 4 0.00 0.44 4.85
N HIS A 5 -0.27 -0.06 3.64
CA HIS A 5 -0.21 0.73 2.40
C HIS A 5 -1.23 1.86 2.39
N PHE A 6 -2.47 1.60 2.84
CA PHE A 6 -3.46 2.67 3.01
C PHE A 6 -3.07 3.68 4.12
N GLY A 7 -2.37 3.21 5.16
CA GLY A 7 -1.76 4.08 6.17
C GLY A 7 -0.83 5.12 5.53
N VAL A 8 0.05 4.69 4.61
CA VAL A 8 0.91 5.59 3.82
C VAL A 8 0.09 6.62 3.05
N ALA A 9 -1.02 6.22 2.40
CA ALA A 9 -1.90 7.16 1.71
C ALA A 9 -2.48 8.22 2.65
N GLY A 10 -2.86 7.85 3.89
CA GLY A 10 -3.29 8.78 4.93
C GLY A 10 -2.19 9.76 5.37
N ILE A 11 -0.98 9.27 5.60
CA ILE A 11 0.20 10.07 5.95
C ILE A 11 0.49 11.09 4.85
N VAL A 12 0.56 10.62 3.60
CA VAL A 12 0.86 11.48 2.45
C VAL A 12 -0.26 12.48 2.20
N LYS A 13 -1.52 12.11 2.43
CA LYS A 13 -2.64 13.05 2.32
C LYS A 13 -2.54 14.21 3.33
N ALA A 14 -2.04 13.94 4.53
CA ALA A 14 -1.78 14.97 5.52
C ALA A 14 -0.66 15.92 5.09
N TRP A 15 0.39 15.40 4.47
CA TRP A 15 1.52 16.17 3.95
C TRP A 15 1.19 16.96 2.67
N ARG A 16 0.41 16.36 1.76
CA ARG A 16 0.04 16.88 0.43
C ARG A 16 -1.48 16.97 0.28
N PRO A 17 -2.13 17.89 1.00
CA PRO A 17 -3.58 18.02 1.05
C PRO A 17 -4.23 18.38 -0.29
N GLU A 18 -3.48 18.90 -1.26
CA GLU A 18 -3.94 19.23 -2.61
C GLU A 18 -4.21 17.97 -3.47
N ILE A 19 -3.61 16.83 -3.13
CA ILE A 19 -3.80 15.58 -3.85
C ILE A 19 -5.07 14.88 -3.34
N PRO A 20 -5.98 14.39 -4.19
CA PRO A 20 -7.17 13.68 -3.74
C PRO A 20 -6.83 12.40 -2.97
N LEU A 21 -7.51 12.17 -1.84
CA LEU A 21 -7.29 10.97 -1.02
C LEU A 21 -7.54 9.68 -1.84
N ALA A 22 -8.58 9.66 -2.67
CA ALA A 22 -8.87 8.52 -3.53
C ALA A 22 -7.70 8.18 -4.47
N ALA A 23 -6.99 9.18 -5.01
CA ALA A 23 -5.83 8.94 -5.85
C ALA A 23 -4.67 8.32 -5.06
N LEU A 24 -4.46 8.75 -3.82
CA LEU A 24 -3.44 8.18 -2.93
C LEU A 24 -3.77 6.75 -2.51
N LEU A 25 -5.04 6.46 -2.18
CA LEU A 25 -5.49 5.10 -1.85
C LEU A 25 -5.35 4.14 -3.03
N VAL A 26 -5.69 4.59 -4.24
CA VAL A 26 -5.49 3.79 -5.46
C VAL A 26 -3.99 3.59 -5.71
N ALA A 27 -3.19 4.65 -5.62
CA ALA A 27 -1.74 4.58 -5.83
C ALA A 27 -1.06 3.60 -4.87
N SER A 28 -1.46 3.59 -3.59
CA SER A 28 -0.90 2.67 -2.60
C SER A 28 -1.22 1.20 -2.90
N GLN A 29 -2.18 0.91 -3.78
CA GLN A 29 -2.62 -0.45 -4.12
C GLN A 29 -2.43 -0.80 -5.60
N VAL A 30 -1.68 -0.01 -6.38
CA VAL A 30 -1.49 -0.30 -7.81
C VAL A 30 -0.92 -1.71 -8.04
N PRO A 31 0.09 -2.19 -7.29
CA PRO A 31 0.58 -3.57 -7.43
C PRO A 31 -0.52 -4.61 -7.17
N ASP A 32 -1.31 -4.46 -6.11
CA ASP A 32 -2.44 -5.34 -5.79
C ASP A 32 -3.54 -5.32 -6.86
N LEU A 33 -3.85 -4.14 -7.41
CA LEU A 33 -4.81 -3.99 -8.51
C LEU A 33 -4.33 -4.69 -9.79
N VAL A 34 -3.02 -4.83 -9.99
CA VAL A 34 -2.43 -5.63 -11.08
C VAL A 34 -2.41 -7.12 -10.70
N PHE A 35 -2.15 -7.46 -9.44
CA PHE A 35 -2.14 -8.84 -8.95
C PHE A 35 -3.51 -9.52 -9.10
N LEU A 36 -4.60 -8.86 -8.70
CA LEU A 36 -5.94 -9.45 -8.71
C LEU A 36 -6.35 -10.09 -10.06
N PRO A 37 -6.27 -9.39 -11.22
CA PRO A 37 -6.59 -10.00 -12.50
C PRO A 37 -5.58 -11.08 -12.93
N LEU A 38 -4.30 -10.95 -12.58
CA LEU A 38 -3.29 -11.97 -12.90
C LEU A 38 -3.49 -13.25 -12.08
N ALA A 39 -3.87 -13.12 -10.82
CA ALA A 39 -4.24 -14.23 -9.95
C ALA A 39 -5.51 -14.92 -10.45
N ALA A 40 -6.52 -14.13 -10.86
CA ALA A 40 -7.74 -14.68 -11.46
C ALA A 40 -7.47 -15.44 -12.78
N ALA A 41 -6.45 -15.03 -13.54
CA ALA A 41 -5.99 -15.72 -14.74
C ALA A 41 -5.05 -16.91 -14.47
N GLY A 42 -4.70 -17.18 -13.21
CA GLY A 42 -3.77 -18.25 -12.81
C GLY A 42 -2.30 -17.97 -13.14
N VAL A 43 -1.95 -16.73 -13.49
CA VAL A 43 -0.57 -16.29 -13.78
C VAL A 43 0.21 -16.03 -12.48
N GLU A 44 -0.49 -15.54 -11.46
CA GLU A 44 0.04 -15.30 -10.12
C GLU A 44 -0.81 -16.05 -9.10
N SER A 45 -0.32 -16.22 -7.87
CA SER A 45 -1.07 -16.94 -6.85
C SER A 45 -0.69 -16.51 -5.44
N MET A 46 -1.59 -16.81 -4.50
CA MET A 46 -1.34 -16.72 -3.07
C MET A 46 -1.91 -17.95 -2.38
N GLY A 47 -1.26 -18.40 -1.32
CA GLY A 47 -1.72 -19.53 -0.51
C GLY A 47 -0.94 -19.62 0.81
N PRO A 48 -1.22 -20.61 1.66
CA PRO A 48 -0.47 -20.80 2.91
C PRO A 48 1.02 -21.05 2.65
N ALA A 49 1.90 -20.41 3.41
CA ALA A 49 3.35 -20.60 3.31
C ALA A 49 3.80 -21.99 3.75
N ALA A 50 3.01 -22.65 4.60
CA ALA A 50 3.19 -24.06 4.97
C ALA A 50 1.82 -24.75 5.10
N PRO A 51 1.74 -26.08 4.91
CA PRO A 51 0.51 -26.82 5.11
C PRO A 51 -0.09 -26.58 6.51
N GLY A 52 -1.33 -26.09 6.56
CA GLY A 52 -2.04 -25.82 7.80
C GLY A 52 -1.66 -24.51 8.53
N LEU A 53 -0.71 -23.74 8.00
CA LEU A 53 -0.42 -22.40 8.52
C LEU A 53 -1.60 -21.47 8.23
N SER A 54 -2.02 -20.70 9.22
CA SER A 54 -3.16 -19.78 9.11
C SER A 54 -2.96 -18.55 9.99
N GLY A 55 -3.71 -17.49 9.69
CA GLY A 55 -3.67 -16.22 10.39
C GLY A 55 -2.68 -15.22 9.78
N TYR A 56 -2.60 -14.06 10.40
CA TYR A 56 -1.85 -12.91 9.88
C TYR A 56 -0.39 -13.25 9.54
N GLY A 57 0.01 -12.96 8.30
CA GLY A 57 1.35 -13.26 7.78
C GLY A 57 1.56 -14.71 7.34
N SER A 58 0.53 -15.55 7.35
CA SER A 58 0.62 -16.95 6.91
C SER A 58 0.72 -17.12 5.39
N LEU A 59 0.44 -16.08 4.60
CA LEU A 59 0.42 -16.16 3.15
C LEU A 59 1.82 -16.19 2.54
N LEU A 60 1.99 -17.05 1.53
CA LEU A 60 3.05 -17.04 0.54
C LEU A 60 2.45 -16.53 -0.76
N ILE A 61 3.05 -15.47 -1.32
CA ILE A 61 2.56 -14.82 -2.52
C ILE A 61 3.57 -15.06 -3.64
N THR A 62 3.12 -15.74 -4.69
CA THR A 62 3.91 -15.94 -5.92
C THR A 62 3.40 -14.96 -6.97
N ALA A 63 4.03 -13.78 -7.01
CA ALA A 63 3.61 -12.66 -7.84
C ALA A 63 4.77 -12.10 -8.72
N PRO A 64 5.23 -12.88 -9.72
CA PRO A 64 6.38 -12.53 -10.55
C PRO A 64 6.20 -11.32 -11.47
N PHE A 65 5.00 -10.79 -11.66
CA PHE A 65 4.72 -9.67 -12.54
C PHE A 65 4.22 -8.44 -11.80
N SER A 66 3.30 -8.58 -10.85
CA SER A 66 2.76 -7.45 -10.08
C SER A 66 3.72 -6.97 -8.99
N HIS A 67 4.49 -7.88 -8.36
CA HIS A 67 5.31 -7.58 -7.18
C HIS A 67 6.82 -7.64 -7.44
N ALA A 68 7.25 -7.84 -8.69
CA ALA A 68 8.67 -7.73 -9.02
C ALA A 68 9.19 -6.28 -8.82
N LEU A 69 10.44 -6.11 -8.39
CA LEU A 69 11.05 -4.79 -8.18
C LEU A 69 10.97 -3.92 -9.44
N VAL A 70 11.38 -4.47 -10.58
CA VAL A 70 11.36 -3.74 -11.85
C VAL A 70 9.93 -3.40 -12.27
N SER A 71 8.96 -4.31 -12.06
CA SER A 71 7.55 -4.02 -12.33
C SER A 71 7.04 -2.86 -11.47
N ASN A 72 7.37 -2.85 -10.18
CA ASN A 72 6.97 -1.77 -9.27
C ASN A 72 7.61 -0.44 -9.63
N ALA A 73 8.89 -0.44 -10.04
CA ALA A 73 9.55 0.75 -10.55
C ALA A 73 8.87 1.27 -11.83
N VAL A 74 8.52 0.38 -12.77
CA VAL A 74 7.82 0.75 -14.01
C VAL A 74 6.42 1.29 -13.71
N LEU A 75 5.64 0.65 -12.83
CA LEU A 75 4.31 1.11 -12.42
C LEU A 75 4.39 2.47 -11.73
N ALA A 76 5.36 2.66 -10.82
CA ALA A 76 5.59 3.94 -10.14
C ALA A 76 5.94 5.06 -11.13
N LEU A 77 6.83 4.79 -12.09
CA LEU A 77 7.19 5.74 -13.15
C LEU A 77 6.00 6.04 -14.06
N ALA A 78 5.23 5.03 -14.46
CA ALA A 78 4.06 5.19 -15.31
C ALA A 78 2.99 6.05 -14.64
N VAL A 79 2.61 5.72 -13.40
CA VAL A 79 1.62 6.49 -12.63
C VAL A 79 2.14 7.91 -12.39
N GLY A 80 3.41 8.06 -11.96
CA GLY A 80 4.01 9.36 -11.71
C GLY A 80 4.05 10.24 -12.97
N LEU A 81 4.41 9.68 -14.12
CA LEU A 81 4.44 10.39 -15.39
C LEU A 81 3.03 10.78 -15.86
N LEU A 82 2.05 9.87 -15.78
CA LEU A 82 0.66 10.17 -16.13
C LEU A 82 0.12 11.32 -15.28
N VAL A 83 0.32 11.26 -13.96
CA VAL A 83 -0.10 12.34 -13.06
C VAL A 83 0.66 13.64 -13.36
N HIS A 84 1.97 13.57 -13.65
CA HIS A 84 2.75 14.75 -14.00
C HIS A 84 2.24 15.41 -15.29
N VAL A 85 1.96 14.64 -16.34
CA VAL A 85 1.55 15.17 -17.64
C VAL A 85 0.12 15.73 -17.58
N PHE A 86 -0.81 15.02 -16.93
CA PHE A 86 -2.23 15.34 -17.04
C PHE A 86 -2.81 16.09 -15.84
N LEU A 87 -2.18 16.00 -14.67
CA LEU A 87 -2.83 16.38 -13.40
C LEU A 87 -1.99 17.36 -12.55
N ARG A 88 -0.74 17.66 -12.94
CA ARG A 88 0.13 18.57 -12.17
C ARG A 88 -0.43 19.99 -12.01
N GLU A 89 -1.17 20.49 -13.00
CA GLU A 89 -1.76 21.83 -12.92
C GLU A 89 -2.92 21.88 -11.90
N ARG A 90 -3.55 20.72 -11.62
CA ARG A 90 -4.66 20.62 -10.67
C ARG A 90 -4.20 20.25 -9.26
N TRP A 91 -3.20 19.38 -9.14
CA TRP A 91 -2.76 18.79 -7.87
C TRP A 91 -1.36 19.25 -7.45
N GLY A 92 -0.78 20.22 -8.18
CA GLY A 92 0.52 20.79 -7.91
C GLY A 92 1.66 20.14 -8.72
N PRO A 93 2.77 20.88 -8.95
CA PRO A 93 3.85 20.47 -9.85
C PRO A 93 4.55 19.17 -9.44
N SER A 94 4.52 18.84 -8.14
CA SER A 94 5.14 17.63 -7.59
C SER A 94 4.18 16.44 -7.41
N ALA A 95 2.91 16.56 -7.82
CA ALA A 95 1.93 15.48 -7.67
C ALA A 95 2.39 14.15 -8.30
N GLY A 96 3.02 14.20 -9.48
CA GLY A 96 3.55 13.01 -10.16
C GLY A 96 4.61 12.29 -9.33
N TRP A 97 5.56 13.03 -8.78
CA TRP A 97 6.60 12.47 -7.91
C TRP A 97 6.03 11.85 -6.64
N VAL A 98 5.02 12.50 -6.04
CA VAL A 98 4.36 11.97 -4.83
C VAL A 98 3.62 10.68 -5.12
N LEU A 99 2.81 10.63 -6.19
CA LEU A 99 2.01 9.44 -6.53
C LEU A 99 2.90 8.28 -6.95
N GLY A 100 3.94 8.54 -7.76
CA GLY A 100 4.93 7.52 -8.11
C GLY A 100 5.65 6.99 -6.86
N GLY A 101 6.01 7.88 -5.93
CA GLY A 101 6.61 7.50 -4.65
C GLY A 101 5.68 6.64 -3.79
N VAL A 102 4.38 6.94 -3.75
CA VAL A 102 3.37 6.13 -3.04
C VAL A 102 3.25 4.74 -3.66
N VAL A 103 3.19 4.63 -4.99
CA VAL A 103 3.20 3.33 -5.69
C VAL A 103 4.45 2.53 -5.32
N PHE A 104 5.63 3.14 -5.40
CA PHE A 104 6.88 2.44 -5.11
C PHE A 104 7.04 2.08 -3.63
N SER A 105 6.43 2.86 -2.72
CA SER A 105 6.44 2.56 -1.29
C SER A 105 5.81 1.21 -0.97
N HIS A 106 4.88 0.73 -1.82
CA HIS A 106 4.27 -0.58 -1.69
C HIS A 106 5.35 -1.68 -1.68
N TRP A 107 6.20 -1.72 -2.72
CA TRP A 107 7.27 -2.70 -2.82
C TRP A 107 8.28 -2.62 -1.66
N LEU A 108 8.59 -1.41 -1.18
CA LEU A 108 9.50 -1.22 -0.06
C LEU A 108 8.94 -1.77 1.25
N LEU A 109 7.64 -1.56 1.48
CA LEU A 109 6.96 -2.09 2.65
C LEU A 109 6.81 -3.62 2.54
N ASP A 110 6.49 -4.14 1.36
CA ASP A 110 6.43 -5.57 1.11
C ASP A 110 7.78 -6.24 1.34
N LEU A 111 8.88 -5.61 0.91
CA LEU A 111 10.24 -6.11 1.17
C LEU A 111 10.48 -6.37 2.67
N LEU A 112 9.90 -5.56 3.55
CA LEU A 112 10.03 -5.77 5.00
C LEU A 112 9.28 -7.02 5.46
N VAL A 113 8.06 -7.25 4.97
CA VAL A 113 7.18 -8.30 5.50
C VAL A 113 7.33 -9.64 4.81
N HIS A 114 7.55 -9.63 3.51
CA HIS A 114 7.63 -10.83 2.71
C HIS A 114 8.78 -11.72 3.14
N ARG A 115 8.55 -13.02 3.02
CA ARG A 115 9.63 -14.02 3.00
C ARG A 115 10.50 -13.76 1.77
N PRO A 116 11.63 -14.45 1.59
CA PRO A 116 12.40 -14.39 0.33
C PRO A 116 11.62 -14.97 -0.87
N ASP A 117 10.52 -14.33 -1.26
CA ASP A 117 9.55 -14.73 -2.29
C ASP A 117 9.32 -13.61 -3.34
N MET A 118 9.89 -12.41 -3.14
CA MET A 118 9.73 -11.28 -4.07
C MET A 118 10.79 -11.29 -5.17
N PRO A 119 10.40 -11.34 -6.45
CA PRO A 119 11.36 -11.34 -7.55
C PRO A 119 11.92 -9.96 -7.86
N LEU A 120 13.11 -9.93 -8.43
CA LEU A 120 13.72 -8.69 -8.92
C LEU A 120 13.19 -8.30 -10.30
N LEU A 121 13.15 -9.26 -11.23
CA LEU A 121 12.71 -9.05 -12.62
C LEU A 121 11.33 -9.66 -12.85
N PRO A 122 10.53 -9.08 -13.77
CA PRO A 122 9.26 -9.67 -14.16
C PRO A 122 9.44 -11.09 -14.71
N GLY A 123 8.48 -11.97 -14.41
CA GLY A 123 8.52 -13.37 -14.81
C GLY A 123 9.38 -14.27 -13.91
N GLY A 124 9.93 -13.75 -12.81
CA GLY A 124 10.63 -14.54 -11.79
C GLY A 124 12.01 -15.06 -12.21
N SER A 125 12.54 -14.60 -13.35
CA SER A 125 13.89 -14.95 -13.81
C SER A 125 14.95 -14.04 -13.17
N GLY A 126 16.12 -14.58 -12.79
CA GLY A 126 17.26 -13.78 -12.32
C GLY A 126 17.72 -14.05 -10.87
N PRO A 127 18.53 -13.13 -10.29
CA PRO A 127 19.20 -13.29 -8.98
C PRO A 127 18.18 -13.28 -7.81
N PRO A 128 18.60 -13.47 -6.53
CA PRO A 128 17.77 -14.12 -5.52
C PRO A 128 16.47 -13.36 -5.21
N LEU A 129 15.45 -14.13 -4.83
CA LEU A 129 14.21 -13.59 -4.28
C LEU A 129 14.51 -12.79 -3.01
N LEU A 130 13.81 -11.67 -2.85
CA LEU A 130 13.99 -10.72 -1.77
C LEU A 130 12.85 -10.82 -0.75
N GLY A 131 13.14 -10.35 0.46
CA GLY A 131 12.22 -10.29 1.58
C GLY A 131 12.97 -10.41 2.90
N LEU A 132 12.60 -9.59 3.89
CA LEU A 132 13.21 -9.57 5.22
C LEU A 132 12.48 -10.46 6.24
N GLY A 133 11.32 -11.00 5.87
CA GLY A 133 10.63 -12.06 6.60
C GLY A 133 9.89 -11.60 7.86
N LEU A 134 9.42 -10.34 7.96
CA LEU A 134 8.69 -9.89 9.16
C LEU A 134 7.40 -10.69 9.41
N TRP A 135 6.80 -11.30 8.39
CA TRP A 135 5.68 -12.24 8.54
C TRP A 135 6.01 -13.53 9.29
N GLU A 136 7.30 -13.87 9.48
CA GLU A 136 7.72 -14.94 10.39
C GLU A 136 7.52 -14.56 11.87
N VAL A 137 7.31 -13.27 12.15
CA VAL A 137 7.04 -12.74 13.48
C VAL A 137 5.73 -11.93 13.43
N PRO A 138 4.55 -12.58 13.41
CA PRO A 138 3.25 -11.93 13.15
C PRO A 138 2.98 -10.72 14.05
N VAL A 139 3.36 -10.78 15.32
CA VAL A 139 3.20 -9.66 16.26
C VAL A 139 4.02 -8.44 15.81
N ALA A 140 5.26 -8.64 15.36
CA ALA A 140 6.10 -7.55 14.90
C ALA A 140 5.57 -6.95 13.58
N ALA A 141 5.10 -7.78 12.65
CA ALA A 141 4.43 -7.32 11.44
C ALA A 141 3.18 -6.50 11.77
N ALA A 142 2.35 -6.96 12.72
CA ALA A 142 1.14 -6.26 13.13
C ALA A 142 1.44 -4.92 13.80
N VAL A 143 2.53 -4.83 14.58
CA VAL A 143 2.99 -3.56 15.16
C VAL A 143 3.43 -2.58 14.07
N VAL A 144 4.17 -3.03 13.06
CA VAL A 144 4.61 -2.16 11.95
C VAL A 144 3.41 -1.66 11.15
N GLU A 145 2.52 -2.57 10.73
CA GLU A 145 1.32 -2.21 9.98
C GLU A 145 0.38 -1.32 10.79
N GLY A 146 0.10 -1.68 12.04
CA GLY A 146 -0.72 -0.89 12.95
C GLY A 146 -0.14 0.50 13.21
N SER A 147 1.19 0.65 13.23
CA SER A 147 1.85 1.95 13.37
C SER A 147 1.64 2.84 12.14
N LEU A 148 1.74 2.27 10.92
CA LEU A 148 1.45 2.99 9.68
C LEU A 148 -0.03 3.41 9.61
N VAL A 149 -0.94 2.52 9.99
CA VAL A 149 -2.37 2.79 10.08
C VAL A 149 -2.65 3.91 11.07
N ALA A 150 -2.12 3.81 12.30
CA ALA A 150 -2.29 4.82 13.33
C ALA A 150 -1.73 6.18 12.88
N ALA A 151 -0.53 6.22 12.31
CA ALA A 151 0.05 7.44 11.76
C ALA A 151 -0.83 8.03 10.65
N GLY A 152 -1.34 7.20 9.74
CA GLY A 152 -2.27 7.61 8.69
C GLY A 152 -3.54 8.24 9.25
N VAL A 153 -4.20 7.60 10.23
CA VAL A 153 -5.40 8.13 10.89
C VAL A 153 -5.11 9.46 11.59
N LEU A 154 -4.06 9.50 12.42
CA LEU A 154 -3.75 10.65 13.26
C LEU A 154 -3.33 11.86 12.44
N LEU A 155 -2.43 11.69 11.46
CA LEU A 155 -1.95 12.78 10.63
C LEU A 155 -3.05 13.28 9.68
N TYR A 156 -3.81 12.38 9.05
CA TYR A 156 -4.95 12.76 8.21
C TYR A 156 -6.00 13.53 9.00
N GLY A 157 -6.36 13.04 10.19
CA GLY A 157 -7.31 13.67 11.09
C GLY A 157 -6.84 15.04 11.54
N TRP A 158 -5.60 15.15 12.00
CA TRP A 158 -4.98 16.42 12.38
C TRP A 158 -5.02 17.45 11.25
N ARG A 159 -4.62 17.06 10.02
CA ARG A 159 -4.63 17.97 8.87
C ARG A 159 -6.05 18.41 8.52
N THR A 160 -6.98 17.47 8.50
CA THR A 160 -8.38 17.69 8.12
C THR A 160 -9.09 18.61 9.12
N LEU A 161 -8.88 18.39 10.42
CA LEU A 161 -9.42 19.23 11.49
C LEU A 161 -8.88 20.67 11.46
N ARG A 162 -7.69 20.87 10.88
CA ARG A 162 -7.08 22.20 10.72
C ARG A 162 -7.58 22.93 9.47
N ASP A 163 -7.72 22.21 8.35
CA ASP A 163 -7.98 22.82 7.05
C ASP A 163 -9.46 22.96 6.71
N VAL A 164 -10.33 22.10 7.25
CA VAL A 164 -11.77 22.12 6.96
C VAL A 164 -12.49 23.02 7.98
N PRO A 165 -13.10 24.14 7.56
CA PRO A 165 -13.70 25.10 8.50
C PRO A 165 -14.91 24.55 9.27
N ASP A 166 -15.71 23.69 8.63
CA ASP A 166 -16.84 23.03 9.27
C ASP A 166 -16.33 21.86 10.12
N ARG A 167 -16.28 22.06 11.45
CA ARG A 167 -15.79 21.05 12.39
C ARG A 167 -16.57 19.74 12.32
N ARG A 168 -17.88 19.78 12.06
CA ARG A 168 -18.70 18.55 11.96
C ARG A 168 -18.30 17.76 10.72
N ARG A 169 -18.09 18.42 9.59
CA ARG A 169 -17.59 17.77 8.36
C ARG A 169 -16.18 17.25 8.54
N ALA A 170 -15.30 18.03 9.16
CA ALA A 170 -13.92 17.63 9.44
C ALA A 170 -13.89 16.32 10.25
N TRP A 171 -14.65 16.27 11.35
CA TRP A 171 -14.81 15.05 12.15
C TRP A 171 -15.41 13.89 11.35
N ALA A 172 -16.45 14.14 10.56
CA ALA A 172 -17.06 13.09 9.74
C ALA A 172 -16.05 12.46 8.76
N TYR A 173 -15.23 13.28 8.10
CA TYR A 173 -14.16 12.79 7.22
C TYR A 173 -13.07 12.04 7.99
N SER A 174 -12.60 12.59 9.11
CA SER A 174 -11.58 11.94 9.95
C SER A 174 -12.06 10.59 10.48
N VAL A 175 -13.30 10.50 10.96
CA VAL A 175 -13.90 9.25 11.43
C VAL A 175 -14.10 8.28 10.28
N GLY A 176 -14.58 8.74 9.12
CA GLY A 176 -14.76 7.88 7.94
C GLY A 176 -13.46 7.24 7.47
N VAL A 177 -12.38 8.03 7.34
CA VAL A 177 -11.06 7.52 6.96
C VAL A 177 -10.46 6.67 8.07
N GLY A 178 -10.61 7.07 9.34
CA GLY A 178 -10.16 6.27 10.48
C GLY A 178 -10.82 4.89 10.51
N ALA A 179 -12.13 4.82 10.25
CA ALA A 179 -12.87 3.57 10.17
C ALA A 179 -12.45 2.70 8.98
N LEU A 180 -12.19 3.30 7.82
CA LEU A 180 -11.65 2.58 6.65
C LEU A 180 -10.30 1.94 6.99
N LEU A 181 -9.35 2.71 7.53
CA LEU A 181 -8.00 2.24 7.82
C LEU A 181 -7.98 1.21 8.94
N ALA A 182 -8.69 1.47 10.05
CA ALA A 182 -8.81 0.52 11.15
C ALA A 182 -9.55 -0.75 10.72
N GLY A 183 -10.60 -0.63 9.90
CA GLY A 183 -11.33 -1.76 9.35
C GLY A 183 -10.46 -2.63 8.43
N SER A 184 -9.64 -2.01 7.58
CA SER A 184 -8.65 -2.72 6.76
C SER A 184 -7.64 -3.47 7.63
N PHE A 185 -7.17 -2.86 8.72
CA PHE A 185 -6.20 -3.51 9.61
C PHE A 185 -6.82 -4.70 10.35
N LEU A 186 -8.06 -4.57 10.82
CA LEU A 186 -8.80 -5.69 11.41
C LEU A 186 -9.03 -6.81 10.38
N PHE A 187 -9.28 -6.46 9.12
CA PHE A 187 -9.37 -7.44 8.04
C PHE A 187 -8.05 -8.21 7.90
N ASP A 188 -6.91 -7.53 7.84
CA ASP A 188 -5.61 -8.22 7.78
C ASP A 188 -5.39 -9.14 9.00
N LEU A 189 -5.67 -8.67 10.20
CA LEU A 189 -5.44 -9.47 11.43
C LEU A 189 -6.28 -10.75 11.52
N PHE A 190 -7.50 -10.74 10.97
CA PHE A 190 -8.48 -11.80 11.24
C PHE A 190 -8.96 -12.54 9.99
N ALA A 191 -8.76 -11.99 8.80
CA ALA A 191 -9.28 -12.54 7.55
C ALA A 191 -8.20 -12.84 6.50
N SER A 192 -6.92 -12.53 6.77
CA SER A 192 -5.77 -12.88 5.93
C SER A 192 -4.87 -13.95 6.54
#